data_AF-A0A659UA43-F1
#
_entry.id   AF-A0A659UA43-F1
#
_cell.length_a   1.000
_cell.length_b   1.000
_cell.length_c   1.000
_cell.angle_alpha   90.00
_cell.angle_beta   90.00
_cell.angle_gamma   90.00
#
_symmetry.space_group_name_H-M   'P 1'
#
loop_
_entity.id
_entity.type
_entity.pdbx_description
1 polymer ?
#
loop_
_entity_poly.entity_id
_entity_poly.type
_entity_poly.pdbx_seq_one_letter_code
_entity_poly.pdbx_strand_id
1 'polypeptide(L)'
;MNGAPIHALHHGLFAFKDDLSADSLAMKRVEVAIVTFGPVNIVAPFQTADLFTPSTLATSGDTPMGAAIEQGLEMLRRRKD
;
A
#
# COMPACT_ATOMS: atom_id res chain seq x y z
N MET A 1 -2.64 1.63 16.66
CA MET A 1 -1.55 1.43 15.69
C MET A 1 -0.29 2.21 16.09
N ASN A 2 0.23 2.06 17.32
CA ASN A 2 1.44 2.75 17.77
C ASN A 2 2.41 1.75 18.41
N GLY A 3 3.73 1.96 18.28
CA GLY A 3 4.77 1.05 18.76
C GLY A 3 4.87 -0.22 17.91
N ALA A 4 4.86 -1.39 18.56
CA ALA A 4 5.09 -2.67 17.89
C ALA A 4 4.21 -2.95 16.65
N PRO A 5 2.89 -2.65 16.66
CA PRO A 5 2.04 -2.88 15.49
C PRO A 5 2.43 -2.07 14.23
N ILE A 6 2.83 -0.80 14.38
CA ILE A 6 3.22 0.01 13.21
C ILE A 6 4.59 -0.41 12.68
N HIS A 7 5.51 -0.81 13.56
CA HIS A 7 6.79 -1.40 13.15
C HIS A 7 6.57 -2.73 12.40
N ALA A 8 5.69 -3.59 12.88
CA ALA A 8 5.35 -4.84 12.20
C ALA A 8 4.75 -4.59 10.81
N LEU A 9 3.91 -3.55 10.65
CA LEU A 9 3.41 -3.14 9.34
C LEU A 9 4.55 -2.71 8.41
N HIS A 10 5.48 -1.87 8.88
CA HIS A 10 6.63 -1.46 8.07
C HIS A 10 7.47 -2.66 7.65
N HIS A 11 7.80 -3.57 8.58
CA HIS A 11 8.50 -4.82 8.26
C HIS A 11 7.75 -5.66 7.23
N GLY A 12 6.43 -5.77 7.33
CA GLY A 12 5.60 -6.47 6.35
C GLY A 12 5.65 -5.85 4.96
N LEU A 13 5.70 -4.52 4.85
CA LEU A 13 5.85 -3.83 3.55
C LEU A 13 7.22 -4.08 2.91
N PHE A 14 8.29 -4.12 3.71
CA PHE A 14 9.62 -4.50 3.21
C PHE A 14 9.65 -5.96 2.77
N ALA A 15 9.14 -6.88 3.59
CA ALA A 15 9.07 -8.30 3.25
C ALA A 15 8.25 -8.53 1.97
N PHE A 16 7.11 -7.84 1.81
CA PHE A 16 6.30 -7.91 0.59
C PHE A 16 7.09 -7.45 -0.65
N LYS A 17 7.88 -6.38 -0.55
CA LYS A 17 8.75 -5.93 -1.65
C LYS A 17 9.84 -6.96 -1.96
N ASP A 18 10.43 -7.56 -0.95
CA ASP A 18 11.47 -8.60 -1.12
C ASP A 18 10.89 -9.83 -1.83
N ASP A 19 9.69 -10.28 -1.42
CA ASP A 19 8.97 -11.40 -2.03
C ASP A 19 8.64 -11.12 -3.50
N LEU A 20 8.16 -9.91 -3.82
CA LEU A 20 7.94 -9.50 -5.21
C LEU A 20 9.24 -9.51 -6.00
N SER A 21 10.33 -9.03 -5.41
CA SER A 21 11.64 -8.92 -6.07
C SER A 21 12.30 -10.28 -6.34
N ALA A 22 11.97 -11.29 -5.54
CA ALA A 22 12.43 -12.66 -5.73
C ALA A 22 11.80 -13.34 -6.97
N ASP A 23 10.66 -12.83 -7.47
CA ASP A 23 10.01 -13.31 -8.69
C ASP A 23 10.07 -12.26 -9.82
N SER A 24 10.94 -12.53 -10.81
CA SER A 24 11.11 -11.65 -11.97
C SER A 24 9.84 -11.42 -12.81
N LEU A 25 8.87 -12.35 -12.80
CA LEU A 25 7.58 -12.17 -13.46
C LEU A 25 6.68 -11.29 -12.60
N ALA A 26 6.67 -11.48 -11.29
CA ALA A 26 5.93 -10.62 -10.37
C ALA A 26 6.40 -9.16 -10.48
N MET A 27 7.71 -8.92 -10.56
CA MET A 27 8.28 -7.58 -10.75
C MET A 27 7.77 -6.84 -11.99
N LYS A 28 7.39 -7.58 -13.04
CA LYS A 28 6.92 -7.02 -14.32
C LYS A 28 5.40 -6.95 -14.44
N ARG A 29 4.66 -7.71 -13.63
CA ARG A 29 3.21 -7.92 -13.80
C ARG A 29 2.38 -7.43 -12.63
N VAL A 30 2.97 -7.36 -11.45
CA VAL A 30 2.29 -6.86 -10.26
C VAL A 30 2.39 -5.34 -10.27
N GLU A 31 1.25 -4.71 -10.02
CA GLU A 31 1.16 -3.30 -9.71
C GLU A 31 0.63 -3.12 -8.29
N VAL A 32 1.19 -2.16 -7.58
CA VAL A 32 0.94 -1.90 -6.16
C VAL A 32 0.47 -0.45 -6.01
N ALA A 33 -0.53 -0.23 -5.17
CA ALA A 33 -0.93 1.08 -4.68
C ALA A 33 -1.10 1.00 -3.16
N ILE A 34 -0.94 2.12 -2.47
CA ILE A 34 -1.15 2.21 -1.02
C ILE A 34 -2.14 3.32 -0.70
N VAL A 35 -3.21 2.92 -0.02
CA VAL A 35 -4.19 3.82 0.59
C VAL A 35 -4.13 3.66 2.10
N THR A 36 -3.98 4.77 2.79
CA THR A 36 -4.00 4.83 4.26
C THR A 36 -5.40 5.16 4.77
N PHE A 37 -5.66 4.84 6.04
CA PHE A 37 -6.80 5.37 6.79
C PHE A 37 -6.27 6.15 7.99
N GLY A 38 -7.03 7.16 8.41
CA GLY A 38 -6.65 8.04 9.52
C GLY A 38 -5.44 8.92 9.19
N PRO A 39 -5.53 9.84 8.22
CA PRO A 39 -6.68 10.15 7.33
C PRO A 39 -6.74 9.23 6.09
N VAL A 40 -7.83 9.29 5.32
CA VAL A 40 -7.88 8.60 4.02
C VAL A 40 -6.98 9.33 3.04
N ASN A 41 -5.91 8.66 2.57
CA ASN A 41 -4.99 9.26 1.61
C ASN A 41 -4.33 8.20 0.72
N ILE A 42 -4.16 8.53 -0.56
CA ILE A 42 -3.35 7.75 -1.50
C ILE A 42 -1.89 8.17 -1.31
N VAL A 43 -1.10 7.34 -0.63
CA VAL A 43 0.33 7.63 -0.39
C VAL A 43 1.22 7.08 -1.49
N ALA A 44 0.73 6.11 -2.25
CA ALA A 44 1.35 5.64 -3.49
C ALA A 44 0.24 5.31 -4.50
N PRO A 45 0.22 5.93 -5.70
CA PRO A 45 -0.68 5.52 -6.78
C PRO A 45 -0.27 4.12 -7.28
N PHE A 46 -1.07 3.54 -8.18
CA PHE A 46 -0.65 2.30 -8.81
C PHE A 46 0.66 2.49 -9.57
N GLN A 47 1.63 1.64 -9.26
CA GLN A 47 2.93 1.56 -9.92
C GLN A 47 3.38 0.11 -10.00
N THR A 48 4.21 -0.23 -10.98
CA THR A 48 4.78 -1.57 -11.10
C THR A 48 5.66 -1.91 -9.90
N ALA A 49 5.75 -3.21 -9.60
CA ALA A 49 6.49 -3.71 -8.46
C ALA A 49 7.97 -3.33 -8.46
N ASP A 50 8.60 -3.09 -9.61
CA ASP A 50 9.98 -2.59 -9.71
C ASP A 50 10.13 -1.15 -9.20
N LEU A 51 9.15 -0.29 -9.48
CA LEU A 51 9.12 1.09 -9.00
C LEU A 51 8.64 1.21 -7.56
N PHE A 52 7.96 0.20 -7.02
CA PHE A 52 7.48 0.20 -5.64
C PHE A 52 8.63 0.26 -4.63
N THR A 53 8.66 1.33 -3.85
CA THR A 53 9.57 1.54 -2.73
C THR A 53 8.76 1.73 -1.44
N PRO A 54 8.83 0.79 -0.48
CA PRO A 54 8.13 0.92 0.80
C PRO A 54 8.57 2.19 1.55
N SER A 55 7.59 2.98 2.01
CA SER A 55 7.83 4.16 2.83
C SER A 55 7.34 3.91 4.27
N THR A 56 7.90 4.66 5.22
CA THR A 56 7.44 4.63 6.61
C THR A 56 6.10 5.34 6.72
N LEU A 57 5.09 4.61 7.20
CA LEU A 57 3.75 5.13 7.45
C LEU A 57 3.61 5.65 8.88
N ALA A 58 2.88 6.76 9.06
CA ALA A 58 2.54 7.33 10.36
C ALA A 58 1.04 7.17 10.65
N THR A 59 0.64 7.37 11.91
CA THR A 59 -0.76 7.21 12.34
C THR A 59 -1.28 8.49 12.96
N SER A 60 -2.52 8.90 12.64
CA SER A 60 -3.15 10.09 13.23
C SER A 60 -4.33 9.79 14.17
N GLY A 61 -4.54 8.52 14.55
CA GLY A 61 -5.50 8.12 15.58
C GLY A 61 -6.90 7.75 15.07
N ASP A 62 -7.39 8.44 14.04
CA ASP A 62 -8.67 8.12 13.40
C ASP A 62 -8.62 6.83 12.57
N THR A 63 -9.75 6.15 12.40
CA THR A 63 -9.82 4.89 11.64
C THR A 63 -10.98 4.82 10.62
N PRO A 64 -11.07 5.77 9.66
CA PRO A 64 -12.08 5.77 8.59
C PRO A 64 -11.80 4.69 7.53
N MET A 65 -11.73 3.43 7.94
CA MET A 65 -11.31 2.31 7.10
C MET A 65 -12.30 2.05 5.96
N GLY A 66 -13.61 2.21 6.19
CA GLY A 66 -14.62 2.08 5.13
C GLY A 66 -14.38 3.03 3.96
N ALA A 67 -14.15 4.31 4.26
CA ALA A 67 -13.84 5.32 3.25
C ALA A 67 -12.50 5.04 2.54
N ALA A 68 -11.50 4.50 3.23
CA ALA A 68 -10.25 4.06 2.59
C ALA A 68 -10.45 2.88 1.62
N ILE A 69 -11.32 1.92 1.97
CA ILE A 69 -11.69 0.81 1.10
C ILE A 69 -12.44 1.34 -0.14
N GLU A 70 -13.41 2.22 0.04
CA GLU A 70 -14.12 2.88 -1.07
C GLU A 70 -13.15 3.62 -2.00
N GLN A 71 -12.18 4.34 -1.44
CA GLN A 71 -11.12 5.01 -2.22
C GLN A 71 -10.28 4.01 -3.02
N GLY A 72 -9.92 2.86 -2.44
CA GLY A 72 -9.20 1.80 -3.16
C GLY A 72 -10.04 1.17 -4.29
N LEU A 73 -11.33 0.94 -4.05
CA LEU A 73 -12.26 0.44 -5.07
C LEU A 73 -12.42 1.44 -6.23
N GLU A 74 -12.48 2.74 -5.92
CA GLU A 74 -12.53 3.79 -6.92
C GLU A 74 -11.25 3.84 -7.77
N MET A 75 -10.07 3.68 -7.16
CA MET A 75 -8.81 3.58 -7.91
C MET A 75 -8.81 2.38 -8.87
N LEU A 76 -9.42 1.26 -8.50
CA LEU A 76 -9.56 0.09 -9.38
C LEU A 76 -10.55 0.34 -10.53
N ARG A 77 -11.68 1.02 -10.27
CA ARG A 77 -12.67 1.36 -11.30
C ARG A 77 -12.07 2.22 -12.39
N ARG A 78 -11.34 3.28 -12.01
CA ARG A 78 -10.65 4.20 -12.95
C ARG A 78 -9.63 3.54 -13.87
N ARG A 79 -9.21 2.31 -13.56
CA ARG A 79 -8.28 1.54 -14.40
C ARG A 79 -8.96 0.58 -15.37
N LYS A 80 -10.26 0.35 -15.19
CA LYS A 80 -11.07 -0.51 -16.08
C LYS A 80 -11.70 0.29 -17.21
N ASP A 81 -12.01 1.56 -16.95
CA ASP A 81 -12.54 2.53 -17.91
C ASP A 81 -11.41 3.15 -18.74
#